data_AF-A0A836S1Y8-F1
#
_entry.id   AF-A0A836S1Y8-F1
#
_cell.length_a   1.000
_cell.length_b   1.000
_cell.length_c   1.000
_cell.angle_alpha   90.00
_cell.angle_beta   90.00
_cell.angle_gamma   90.00
#
_symmetry.space_group_name_H-M   'P 1'
#
loop_
_entity.id
_entity.type
_entity.pdbx_description
1 polymer ?
#
loop_
_entity_poly.entity_id
_entity_poly.type
_entity_poly.pdbx_seq_one_letter_code
_entity_poly.pdbx_strand_id
1 'polypeptide(L)'
;MGVPRIVKDLKSSLYNIRFLYSVLRELKKQGVDVDDLISKVVEVIERSTPAMLAAYSKWLREPSSAPEQLKDRIELLLNIIDTTYAKLLEILKLRKKITINGFALIVIENGKALVLKPDPYTYIQASGRSSRLLNGSKTFGVSIVFEEHAELIAMLETRLRRFITGLEFRPYNQSELDLYAKRIETSRQGVGGHDIRRFIETALIIVESPTKAKTIASMFGKPARRSVGETIVYETVIPVDEVRVYVASIAASLGHIVDLVTDEGVYGVRIENGKYIPIYDFITKCRSCGSQHVGVYDTCPYCGSGNVYQSFRTFNALKKLSLDADRVLIGTDPDTEGEKIAFDLATLLMPYNRNIKRIEFHEVTRRAIIEALKKPRDINVMRVAAQIARRVADRWIGFEVSMWLQRTLNRPWLGAGRVQSPVLLWVVDRYREYRNSIGYSIVLTIKGYRIKVFIGKDPEHRKVAEELAESIQRIGVEVLELSEESKEISPPPPFTTDELLYEAGRVLGLSASRTMSIAQALFEAGLITYHRTDSTRVS
;
A
#
# COMPACT_ATOMS: atom_id res chain seq x y z
N MET A 1 -11.85 -32.65 -15.64
CA MET A 1 -11.86 -31.31 -16.26
C MET A 1 -12.42 -30.26 -15.29
N GLY A 2 -11.91 -30.23 -14.05
CA GLY A 2 -12.39 -29.31 -13.02
C GLY A 2 -11.42 -28.19 -12.72
N VAL A 3 -11.74 -27.40 -11.69
CA VAL A 3 -10.86 -26.35 -11.16
C VAL A 3 -9.48 -26.96 -10.87
N PRO A 4 -8.41 -26.45 -11.52
CA PRO A 4 -7.04 -26.82 -11.16
C PRO A 4 -6.85 -26.59 -9.67
N ARG A 5 -6.34 -27.59 -8.96
CA ARG A 5 -6.29 -27.55 -7.50
C ARG A 5 -5.11 -28.34 -6.96
N ILE A 6 -4.60 -27.88 -5.83
CA ILE A 6 -3.66 -28.61 -4.99
C ILE A 6 -4.48 -29.45 -4.02
N VAL A 7 -4.22 -30.75 -4.01
CA VAL A 7 -4.84 -31.72 -3.10
C VAL A 7 -3.84 -32.08 -2.01
N LYS A 8 -4.24 -31.97 -0.75
CA LYS A 8 -3.42 -32.39 0.40
C LYS A 8 -4.24 -33.18 1.40
N ASP A 9 -3.58 -34.08 2.11
CA ASP A 9 -4.18 -34.74 3.26
C ASP A 9 -4.51 -33.71 4.37
N LEU A 10 -5.66 -33.88 5.03
CA LEU A 10 -6.14 -32.96 6.05
C LEU A 10 -5.20 -32.89 7.25
N LYS A 11 -4.75 -34.03 7.80
CA LYS A 11 -3.89 -34.06 8.98
C LYS A 11 -2.56 -33.36 8.68
N SER A 12 -1.95 -33.66 7.53
CA SER A 12 -0.70 -33.03 7.09
C SER A 12 -0.83 -31.51 6.86
N SER A 13 -2.03 -31.03 6.52
CA SER A 13 -2.31 -29.62 6.27
C SER A 13 -2.42 -28.81 7.57
N LEU A 14 -2.86 -29.43 8.66
CA LEU A 14 -2.98 -28.81 9.98
C LEU A 14 -1.62 -28.49 10.63
N TYR A 15 -0.53 -29.12 10.18
CA TYR A 15 0.83 -28.72 10.59
C TYR A 15 1.23 -27.31 10.16
N ASN A 16 0.47 -26.68 9.25
CA ASN A 16 0.63 -25.27 8.97
C ASN A 16 -0.19 -24.44 9.98
N ILE A 17 0.50 -23.77 10.91
CA ILE A 17 -0.15 -23.01 12.01
C ILE A 17 -1.17 -21.97 11.50
N ARG A 18 -0.90 -21.29 10.39
CA ARG A 18 -1.84 -20.31 9.82
C ARG A 18 -3.09 -20.98 9.27
N PHE A 19 -2.94 -22.16 8.67
CA PHE A 19 -4.07 -22.97 8.23
C PHE A 19 -4.87 -23.51 9.42
N LEU A 20 -4.19 -24.03 10.45
CA LEU A 20 -4.82 -24.46 11.70
C LEU A 20 -5.66 -23.34 12.33
N TYR A 21 -5.10 -22.14 12.47
CA TYR A 21 -5.82 -20.97 12.95
C TYR A 21 -7.06 -20.65 12.10
N SER A 22 -6.93 -20.68 10.78
CA SER A 22 -8.04 -20.42 9.86
C SER A 22 -9.16 -21.45 10.03
N VAL A 23 -8.80 -22.71 10.27
CA VAL A 23 -9.74 -23.81 10.53
C VAL A 23 -10.43 -23.63 11.88
N LEU A 24 -9.69 -23.33 12.96
CA LEU A 24 -10.27 -23.08 14.28
C LEU A 24 -11.26 -21.91 14.25
N ARG A 25 -10.94 -20.82 13.53
CA ARG A 25 -11.89 -19.71 13.36
C ARG A 25 -13.17 -20.13 12.64
N GLU A 26 -13.06 -21.01 11.65
CA GLU A 26 -14.23 -21.53 10.95
C GLU A 26 -15.07 -22.45 11.86
N LEU A 27 -14.43 -23.28 12.67
CA LEU A 27 -15.11 -24.08 13.70
C LEU A 27 -15.86 -23.20 14.69
N LYS A 28 -15.25 -22.12 15.17
CA LYS A 28 -15.90 -21.13 16.04
C LYS A 28 -17.14 -20.52 15.38
N LYS A 29 -17.06 -20.12 14.11
CA LYS A 29 -18.22 -19.60 13.35
C LYS A 29 -19.36 -20.61 13.24
N GLN A 30 -19.03 -21.90 13.25
CA GLN A 30 -20.01 -22.99 13.21
C GLN A 30 -20.54 -23.39 14.60
N GLY A 31 -20.21 -22.61 15.65
CA GLY A 31 -20.70 -22.82 17.00
C GLY A 31 -19.90 -23.84 17.83
N VAL A 32 -18.73 -24.26 17.36
CA VAL A 32 -17.88 -25.18 18.11
C VAL A 32 -17.03 -24.40 19.12
N ASP A 33 -17.05 -24.81 20.39
CA ASP A 33 -16.17 -24.24 21.41
C ASP A 33 -14.70 -24.63 21.15
N VAL A 34 -13.92 -23.62 20.78
CA VAL A 34 -12.48 -23.71 20.47
C VAL A 34 -11.73 -22.44 20.91
N ASP A 35 -12.30 -21.64 21.82
CA ASP A 35 -11.74 -20.32 22.16
C ASP A 35 -10.38 -20.40 22.85
N ASP A 36 -10.21 -21.39 23.73
CA ASP A 36 -8.92 -21.70 24.35
C ASP A 36 -7.86 -22.13 23.31
N LEU A 37 -8.26 -22.97 22.34
CA LEU A 37 -7.37 -23.43 21.27
C LEU A 37 -6.93 -22.27 20.37
N ILE A 38 -7.86 -21.36 20.03
CA ILE A 38 -7.56 -20.17 19.24
C ILE A 38 -6.56 -19.29 19.98
N SER A 39 -6.79 -19.01 21.27
CA SER A 39 -5.94 -18.14 22.08
C SER A 39 -4.50 -18.66 22.14
N LYS A 40 -4.31 -19.96 22.36
CA LYS A 40 -3.00 -20.63 22.36
C LYS A 40 -2.29 -20.55 21.00
N VAL A 41 -3.03 -20.73 19.90
CA VAL A 41 -2.44 -20.62 18.55
C VAL A 41 -2.07 -19.17 18.22
N VAL A 42 -2.88 -18.19 18.64
CA VAL A 42 -2.60 -16.77 18.44
C VAL A 42 -1.33 -16.36 19.17
N GLU A 43 -1.15 -16.77 20.42
CA GLU A 43 0.07 -16.49 21.19
C GLU A 43 1.35 -16.98 20.47
N VAL A 44 1.27 -18.15 19.83
CA VAL A 44 2.38 -18.67 19.01
C VAL A 44 2.62 -17.80 17.78
N ILE A 45 1.56 -17.36 17.09
CA ILE A 45 1.67 -16.51 15.89
C ILE A 45 2.28 -15.15 16.24
N GLU A 46 1.82 -14.50 17.31
CA GLU A 46 2.28 -13.17 17.72
C GLU A 46 3.76 -13.16 18.12
N ARG A 47 4.23 -14.26 18.71
CA ARG A 47 5.64 -14.42 19.13
C ARG A 47 6.55 -14.98 18.05
N SER A 48 6.06 -15.19 16.82
CA SER A 48 6.81 -15.85 15.76
C SER A 48 7.02 -14.96 14.53
N THR A 49 8.26 -14.96 14.01
CA THR A 49 8.55 -14.38 12.70
C THR A 49 7.98 -15.27 11.57
N PRO A 50 7.83 -14.76 10.33
CA PRO A 50 7.40 -15.58 9.20
C PRO A 50 8.30 -16.81 8.94
N ALA A 51 9.61 -16.68 9.19
CA ALA A 51 10.56 -17.78 9.08
C ALA A 51 10.34 -18.83 10.17
N MET A 52 10.10 -18.39 11.41
CA MET A 52 9.75 -19.30 12.53
C MET A 52 8.46 -20.08 12.24
N LEU A 53 7.42 -19.42 11.73
CA LEU A 53 6.17 -20.08 11.35
C LEU A 53 6.36 -21.14 10.25
N ALA A 54 7.30 -20.92 9.31
CA ALA A 54 7.66 -21.93 8.33
C ALA A 54 8.41 -23.12 8.97
N ALA A 55 9.31 -22.84 9.91
CA ALA A 55 10.06 -23.86 10.65
C ALA A 55 9.15 -24.73 11.54
N TYR A 56 8.13 -24.15 12.18
CA TYR A 56 7.13 -24.91 12.94
C TYR A 56 6.44 -25.99 12.10
N SER A 57 6.15 -25.73 10.82
CA SER A 57 5.55 -26.75 9.96
C SER A 57 6.49 -27.95 9.71
N LYS A 58 7.81 -27.76 9.81
CA LYS A 58 8.80 -28.84 9.74
C LYS A 58 8.84 -29.59 11.08
N TRP A 59 8.96 -28.87 12.19
CA TRP A 59 9.01 -29.47 13.53
C TRP A 59 7.74 -30.24 13.91
N LEU A 60 6.56 -29.78 13.47
CA LEU A 60 5.31 -30.52 13.71
C LEU A 60 5.21 -31.83 12.90
N ARG A 61 5.96 -31.95 11.79
CA ARG A 61 6.07 -33.21 11.03
C ARG A 61 7.12 -34.15 11.61
N GLU A 62 8.21 -33.58 12.12
CA GLU A 62 9.33 -34.30 12.70
C GLU A 62 9.71 -33.66 14.06
N PRO A 63 8.98 -34.00 15.14
CA PRO A 63 9.16 -33.37 16.45
C PRO A 63 10.57 -33.53 17.04
N SER A 64 11.27 -34.60 16.67
CA SER A 64 12.66 -34.85 17.05
C SER A 64 13.66 -33.81 16.52
N SER A 65 13.30 -33.10 15.44
CA SER A 65 14.15 -32.07 14.81
C SER A 65 14.00 -30.67 15.43
N ALA A 66 13.18 -30.56 16.48
CA ALA A 66 12.88 -29.29 17.13
C ALA A 66 13.98 -28.86 18.12
N PRO A 67 14.23 -27.54 18.24
CA PRO A 67 15.05 -27.01 19.33
C PRO A 67 14.47 -27.40 20.70
N GLU A 68 15.33 -27.76 21.65
CA GLU A 68 14.94 -28.23 22.99
C GLU A 68 13.96 -27.26 23.69
N GLN A 69 14.22 -25.96 23.55
CA GLN A 69 13.43 -24.87 24.15
C GLN A 69 12.00 -24.76 23.60
N LEU A 70 11.68 -25.47 22.51
CA LEU A 70 10.38 -25.40 21.83
C LEU A 70 9.58 -26.70 21.93
N LYS A 71 10.10 -27.74 22.59
CA LYS A 71 9.44 -29.05 22.71
C LYS A 71 8.05 -28.95 23.30
N ASP A 72 7.90 -28.29 24.45
CA ASP A 72 6.60 -28.11 25.12
C ASP A 72 5.57 -27.41 24.22
N ARG A 73 6.02 -26.42 23.44
CA ARG A 73 5.15 -25.68 22.53
C ARG A 73 4.75 -26.52 21.32
N ILE A 74 5.63 -27.41 20.84
CA ILE A 74 5.33 -28.34 19.75
C ILE A 74 4.35 -29.40 20.21
N GLU A 75 4.54 -29.95 21.41
CA GLU A 75 3.61 -30.90 22.02
C GLU A 75 2.22 -30.29 22.21
N LEU A 76 2.16 -29.05 22.72
CA LEU A 76 0.92 -28.28 22.81
C LEU A 76 0.23 -28.16 21.44
N LEU A 77 0.98 -27.77 20.40
CA LEU A 77 0.44 -27.62 19.05
C LEU A 77 -0.03 -28.94 18.45
N LEU A 78 0.67 -30.05 18.70
CA LEU A 78 0.26 -31.39 18.25
C LEU A 78 -1.07 -31.80 18.89
N ASN A 79 -1.23 -31.58 20.20
CA ASN A 79 -2.49 -31.83 20.91
C ASN A 79 -3.65 -30.99 20.36
N ILE A 80 -3.40 -29.71 20.06
CA ILE A 80 -4.39 -28.84 19.41
C ILE A 80 -4.75 -29.39 18.02
N ILE A 81 -3.76 -29.83 17.24
CA ILE A 81 -3.97 -30.38 15.89
C ILE A 81 -4.80 -31.66 15.95
N ASP A 82 -4.49 -32.60 16.82
CA ASP A 82 -5.23 -33.86 16.93
C ASP A 82 -6.67 -33.63 17.41
N THR A 83 -6.88 -32.73 18.36
CA THR A 83 -8.21 -32.31 18.82
C THR A 83 -9.01 -31.64 17.69
N THR A 84 -8.36 -30.75 16.94
CA THR A 84 -8.99 -30.08 15.79
C THR A 84 -9.34 -31.07 14.69
N TYR A 85 -8.44 -32.03 14.41
CA TYR A 85 -8.64 -33.06 13.42
C TYR A 85 -9.84 -33.96 13.75
N ALA A 86 -9.97 -34.39 15.01
CA ALA A 86 -11.10 -35.18 15.48
C ALA A 86 -12.43 -34.43 15.29
N LYS A 87 -12.51 -33.17 15.75
CA LYS A 87 -13.69 -32.30 15.58
C LYS A 87 -14.05 -32.11 14.09
N LEU A 88 -13.07 -31.95 13.21
CA LEU A 88 -13.32 -31.83 11.77
C LEU A 88 -13.90 -33.11 11.16
N LEU A 89 -13.40 -34.28 11.54
CA LEU A 89 -13.90 -35.55 11.03
C LEU A 89 -15.36 -35.78 11.42
N GLU A 90 -15.77 -35.40 12.64
CA GLU A 90 -17.17 -35.46 13.07
C GLU A 90 -18.07 -34.59 12.21
N ILE A 91 -17.67 -33.34 11.95
CA ILE A 91 -18.44 -32.41 11.11
C ILE A 91 -18.48 -32.89 9.66
N LEU A 92 -17.36 -33.40 9.13
CA LEU A 92 -17.29 -33.91 7.77
C LEU A 92 -18.18 -35.15 7.55
N LYS A 93 -18.35 -36.02 8.57
CA LYS A 93 -19.31 -37.13 8.50
C LYS A 93 -20.75 -36.65 8.32
N LEU A 94 -21.11 -35.53 8.95
CA LEU A 94 -22.46 -34.96 8.88
C LEU A 94 -22.69 -34.13 7.60
N ARG A 95 -21.74 -33.27 7.23
CA ARG A 95 -21.92 -32.25 6.18
C ARG A 95 -21.22 -32.57 4.85
N LYS A 96 -20.42 -33.65 4.79
CA LYS A 96 -19.57 -34.11 3.65
C LYS A 96 -18.50 -33.11 3.17
N LYS A 97 -18.65 -31.81 3.44
CA LYS A 97 -17.72 -30.74 3.07
C LYS A 97 -17.68 -29.63 4.12
N ILE A 98 -16.54 -28.94 4.20
CA ILE A 98 -16.33 -27.74 5.03
C ILE A 98 -15.56 -26.70 4.22
N THR A 99 -16.09 -25.49 4.15
CA THR A 99 -15.44 -24.35 3.48
C THR A 99 -14.65 -23.52 4.48
N ILE A 100 -13.36 -23.31 4.24
CA ILE A 100 -12.48 -22.50 5.11
C ILE A 100 -12.34 -21.10 4.53
N ASN A 101 -13.16 -20.16 5.00
CA ASN A 101 -13.07 -18.71 4.75
C ASN A 101 -12.77 -18.31 3.28
N GLY A 102 -13.29 -19.07 2.30
CA GLY A 102 -13.06 -18.84 0.86
C GLY A 102 -11.65 -19.20 0.34
N PHE A 103 -10.82 -19.88 1.14
CA PHE A 103 -9.43 -20.24 0.76
C PHE A 103 -9.24 -21.70 0.42
N ALA A 104 -9.99 -22.61 1.04
CA ALA A 104 -9.85 -24.04 0.86
C ALA A 104 -11.18 -24.75 1.11
N LEU A 105 -11.40 -25.86 0.44
CA LEU A 105 -12.52 -26.77 0.66
C LEU A 105 -11.96 -28.05 1.29
N ILE A 106 -12.56 -28.51 2.38
CA ILE A 106 -12.26 -29.80 3.00
C ILE A 106 -13.38 -30.76 2.62
N VAL A 107 -13.05 -31.90 2.04
CA VAL A 107 -14.01 -32.92 1.61
C VAL A 107 -13.57 -34.31 2.04
N ILE A 108 -14.50 -35.25 2.06
CA ILE A 108 -14.17 -36.68 2.11
C ILE A 108 -14.31 -37.26 0.70
N GLU A 109 -13.20 -37.68 0.12
CA GLU A 109 -13.17 -38.40 -1.18
C GLU A 109 -12.49 -39.75 -0.97
N ASN A 110 -13.10 -40.83 -1.47
CA ASN A 110 -12.56 -42.19 -1.37
C ASN A 110 -12.15 -42.59 0.07
N GLY A 111 -12.94 -42.16 1.07
CA GLY A 111 -12.69 -42.45 2.49
C GLY A 111 -11.55 -41.65 3.13
N LYS A 112 -10.94 -40.69 2.42
CA LYS A 112 -9.88 -39.82 2.95
C LYS A 112 -10.35 -38.39 3.08
N ALA A 113 -10.00 -37.74 4.19
CA ALA A 113 -10.25 -36.32 4.39
C ALA A 113 -9.18 -35.49 3.66
N LEU A 114 -9.58 -34.74 2.64
CA LEU A 114 -8.70 -33.98 1.76
C LEU A 114 -8.98 -32.49 1.86
N VAL A 115 -7.92 -31.70 1.74
CA VAL A 115 -7.96 -30.25 1.61
C VAL A 115 -7.68 -29.89 0.15
N LEU A 116 -8.68 -29.32 -0.50
CA LEU A 116 -8.65 -28.85 -1.87
C LEU A 116 -8.42 -27.33 -1.88
N LYS A 117 -7.37 -26.89 -2.58
CA LYS A 117 -7.04 -25.46 -2.75
C LYS A 117 -6.96 -25.13 -4.23
N PRO A 118 -7.79 -24.22 -4.76
CA PRO A 118 -7.70 -23.83 -6.17
C PRO A 118 -6.33 -23.27 -6.54
N ASP A 119 -5.83 -23.65 -7.70
CA ASP A 119 -4.56 -23.18 -8.26
C ASP A 119 -4.83 -22.17 -9.40
N PRO A 120 -4.82 -20.86 -9.09
CA PRO A 120 -5.09 -19.83 -10.09
C PRO A 120 -4.00 -19.77 -11.18
N TYR A 121 -2.75 -20.16 -10.89
CA TYR A 121 -1.67 -20.05 -11.86
C TYR A 121 -1.80 -21.08 -12.96
N THR A 122 -2.08 -22.34 -12.59
CA THR A 122 -2.34 -23.41 -13.56
C THR A 122 -3.57 -23.07 -14.42
N TYR A 123 -4.62 -22.49 -13.81
CA TYR A 123 -5.78 -22.02 -14.57
C TYR A 123 -5.42 -20.93 -15.58
N ILE A 124 -4.68 -19.89 -15.17
CA ILE A 124 -4.26 -18.79 -16.06
C ILE A 124 -3.38 -19.33 -17.20
N GLN A 125 -2.46 -20.26 -16.92
CA GLN A 125 -1.58 -20.83 -17.93
C GLN A 125 -2.35 -21.67 -18.96
N ALA A 126 -3.31 -22.49 -18.52
CA ALA A 126 -4.13 -23.30 -19.39
C ALA A 126 -5.09 -22.44 -20.23
N SER A 127 -5.86 -21.56 -19.58
CA SER A 127 -6.82 -20.67 -20.23
C SER A 127 -6.14 -19.66 -21.16
N GLY A 128 -4.96 -19.14 -20.79
CA GLY A 128 -4.16 -18.24 -21.61
C GLY A 128 -3.68 -18.84 -22.94
N ARG A 129 -3.69 -20.18 -23.10
CA ARG A 129 -3.41 -20.80 -24.40
C ARG A 129 -4.49 -20.52 -25.45
N SER A 130 -5.71 -20.21 -25.01
CA SER A 130 -6.86 -19.93 -25.90
C SER A 130 -6.83 -18.53 -26.51
N SER A 131 -6.10 -17.58 -25.91
CA SER A 131 -6.03 -16.17 -26.28
C SER A 131 -4.57 -15.71 -26.32
N ARG A 132 -4.04 -15.40 -27.50
CA ARG A 132 -2.66 -14.92 -27.70
C ARG A 132 -2.64 -13.60 -28.46
N LEU A 133 -1.48 -12.96 -28.45
CA LEU A 133 -1.21 -11.86 -29.37
C LEU A 133 -0.87 -12.46 -30.74
N LEU A 134 -1.74 -12.31 -31.72
CA LEU A 134 -1.54 -12.78 -33.10
C LEU A 134 -1.84 -11.62 -34.05
N ASN A 135 -0.97 -11.38 -35.03
CA ASN A 135 -1.12 -10.31 -36.03
C ASN A 135 -1.39 -8.92 -35.42
N GLY A 136 -0.74 -8.58 -34.30
CA GLY A 136 -0.84 -7.27 -33.67
C GLY A 136 -2.03 -7.03 -32.75
N SER A 137 -2.98 -7.98 -32.67
CA SER A 137 -4.15 -7.86 -31.80
C SER A 137 -4.26 -9.06 -30.84
N LYS A 138 -5.04 -8.87 -29.78
CA LYS A 138 -5.34 -9.93 -28.82
C LYS A 138 -6.49 -10.78 -29.36
N THR A 139 -6.27 -12.08 -29.56
CA THR A 139 -7.33 -12.99 -30.00
C THR A 139 -8.33 -13.28 -28.89
N PHE A 140 -9.61 -13.45 -29.24
CA PHE A 140 -10.61 -13.90 -28.29
C PHE A 140 -10.40 -15.39 -27.96
N GLY A 141 -10.66 -15.77 -26.72
CA GLY A 141 -10.53 -17.14 -26.23
C GLY A 141 -11.64 -17.48 -25.25
N VAL A 142 -12.01 -18.75 -25.18
CA VAL A 142 -13.03 -19.28 -24.26
C VAL A 142 -12.39 -20.34 -23.38
N SER A 143 -12.72 -20.32 -22.09
CA SER A 143 -12.29 -21.29 -21.09
C SER A 143 -13.52 -21.82 -20.37
N ILE A 144 -13.76 -23.13 -20.46
CA ILE A 144 -14.91 -23.82 -19.87
C ILE A 144 -14.39 -24.68 -18.71
N VAL A 145 -15.06 -24.63 -17.55
CA VAL A 145 -14.68 -25.38 -16.35
C VAL A 145 -15.85 -26.27 -15.93
N PHE A 146 -15.60 -27.57 -15.75
CA PHE A 146 -16.59 -28.54 -15.27
C PHE A 146 -16.26 -28.92 -13.83
N GLU A 147 -16.96 -28.32 -12.87
CA GLU A 147 -16.68 -28.51 -11.45
C GLU A 147 -17.97 -28.83 -10.68
N GLU A 148 -17.93 -29.90 -9.89
CA GLU A 148 -19.07 -30.35 -9.07
C GLU A 148 -19.23 -29.49 -7.80
N HIS A 149 -18.13 -28.96 -7.28
CA HIS A 149 -18.13 -28.09 -6.11
C HIS A 149 -18.14 -26.61 -6.51
N ALA A 150 -19.34 -26.00 -6.51
CA ALA A 150 -19.50 -24.57 -6.77
C ALA A 150 -18.61 -23.70 -5.87
N GLU A 151 -18.30 -24.14 -4.65
CA GLU A 151 -17.38 -23.45 -3.75
C GLU A 151 -15.97 -23.32 -4.32
N LEU A 152 -15.46 -24.34 -5.03
CA LEU A 152 -14.14 -24.28 -5.64
C LEU A 152 -14.09 -23.27 -6.78
N ILE A 153 -15.18 -23.11 -7.54
CA ILE A 153 -15.29 -22.07 -8.56
C ILE A 153 -15.25 -20.70 -7.90
N ALA A 154 -16.06 -20.46 -6.86
CA ALA A 154 -16.11 -19.19 -6.14
C ALA A 154 -14.74 -18.83 -5.49
N MET A 155 -14.05 -19.83 -4.93
CA MET A 155 -12.70 -19.67 -4.38
C MET A 155 -11.67 -19.37 -5.49
N LEU A 156 -11.74 -20.08 -6.62
CA LEU A 156 -10.87 -19.82 -7.78
C LEU A 156 -11.11 -18.41 -8.30
N GLU A 157 -12.37 -17.99 -8.46
CA GLU A 157 -12.76 -16.67 -8.91
C GLU A 157 -12.19 -15.58 -7.99
N THR A 158 -12.40 -15.72 -6.68
CA THR A 158 -11.87 -14.78 -5.68
C THR A 158 -10.34 -14.65 -5.76
N ARG A 159 -9.64 -15.76 -6.01
CA ARG A 159 -8.18 -15.75 -6.22
C ARG A 159 -7.79 -15.13 -7.56
N LEU A 160 -8.51 -15.44 -8.64
CA LEU A 160 -8.25 -14.93 -9.98
C LEU A 160 -8.54 -13.44 -10.12
N ARG A 161 -9.54 -12.91 -9.42
CA ARG A 161 -9.86 -11.47 -9.37
C ARG A 161 -8.68 -10.61 -8.89
N ARG A 162 -7.74 -11.20 -8.13
CA ARG A 162 -6.47 -10.55 -7.73
C ARG A 162 -5.50 -10.33 -8.90
N PHE A 163 -5.61 -11.13 -9.95
CA PHE A 163 -4.71 -11.11 -11.12
C PHE A 163 -5.41 -10.57 -12.38
N ILE A 164 -6.71 -10.81 -12.51
CA ILE A 164 -7.53 -10.49 -13.67
C ILE A 164 -8.74 -9.69 -13.20
N THR A 165 -8.72 -8.39 -13.43
CA THR A 165 -9.82 -7.51 -13.07
C THR A 165 -11.03 -7.76 -13.96
N GLY A 166 -12.23 -7.79 -13.37
CA GLY A 166 -13.48 -8.04 -14.10
C GLY A 166 -13.69 -9.50 -14.51
N LEU A 167 -12.87 -10.43 -13.99
CA LEU A 167 -13.10 -11.85 -14.21
C LEU A 167 -14.35 -12.31 -13.45
N GLU A 168 -15.23 -12.98 -14.19
CA GLU A 168 -16.47 -13.57 -13.72
C GLU A 168 -16.61 -14.96 -14.36
N PHE A 169 -16.98 -15.96 -13.56
CA PHE A 169 -17.44 -17.24 -14.10
C PHE A 169 -18.96 -17.16 -14.31
N ARG A 170 -19.39 -17.51 -15.52
CA ARG A 170 -20.83 -17.54 -15.86
C ARG A 170 -21.31 -18.99 -15.97
N PRO A 171 -22.57 -19.26 -15.57
CA PRO A 171 -23.20 -20.55 -15.87
C PRO A 171 -23.17 -20.85 -17.37
N TYR A 172 -23.07 -22.13 -17.71
CA TYR A 172 -23.04 -22.56 -19.10
C TYR A 172 -24.35 -22.20 -19.83
N ASN A 173 -24.23 -21.58 -21.00
CA ASN A 173 -25.34 -21.32 -21.92
C ASN A 173 -24.89 -21.55 -23.37
N GLN A 174 -25.54 -22.48 -24.07
CA GLN A 174 -25.19 -22.84 -25.46
C GLN A 174 -25.26 -21.65 -26.42
N SER A 175 -26.31 -20.83 -26.30
CA SER A 175 -26.55 -19.68 -27.19
C SER A 175 -25.45 -18.63 -27.08
N GLU A 176 -24.91 -18.42 -25.87
CA GLU A 176 -23.76 -17.53 -25.66
C GLU A 176 -22.47 -18.14 -26.24
N LEU A 177 -22.29 -19.45 -26.09
CA LEU A 177 -21.12 -20.14 -26.62
C LEU A 177 -21.02 -20.00 -28.15
N ASP A 178 -22.14 -20.13 -28.85
CA ASP A 178 -22.20 -19.97 -30.30
C ASP A 178 -21.85 -18.53 -30.73
N LEU A 179 -22.26 -17.53 -29.95
CA LEU A 179 -21.86 -16.13 -30.15
C LEU A 179 -20.35 -15.93 -29.93
N TYR A 180 -19.79 -16.53 -28.87
CA TYR A 180 -18.36 -16.46 -28.61
C TYR A 180 -17.53 -17.22 -29.65
N ALA A 181 -18.03 -18.33 -30.20
CA ALA A 181 -17.38 -19.07 -31.28
C ALA A 181 -17.22 -18.18 -32.53
N LYS A 182 -18.27 -17.45 -32.93
CA LYS A 182 -18.18 -16.47 -34.01
C LYS A 182 -17.14 -15.38 -33.73
N ARG A 183 -17.12 -14.84 -32.51
CA ARG A 183 -16.09 -13.85 -32.09
C ARG A 183 -14.68 -14.40 -32.15
N ILE A 184 -14.47 -15.66 -31.76
CA ILE A 184 -13.15 -16.32 -31.86
C ILE A 184 -12.70 -16.34 -33.31
N GLU A 185 -13.55 -16.81 -34.23
CA GLU A 185 -13.23 -16.86 -35.66
C GLU A 185 -12.89 -15.48 -36.21
N THR A 186 -13.73 -14.47 -35.95
CA THR A 186 -13.48 -13.08 -36.40
C THR A 186 -12.16 -12.53 -35.84
N SER A 187 -11.87 -12.77 -34.56
CA SER A 187 -10.64 -12.27 -33.94
C SER A 187 -9.37 -12.94 -34.50
N ARG A 188 -9.47 -14.18 -34.98
CA ARG A 188 -8.34 -14.96 -35.53
C ARG A 188 -8.11 -14.73 -37.02
N GLN A 189 -9.16 -14.35 -37.75
CA GLN A 189 -9.04 -13.90 -39.15
C GLN A 189 -8.21 -12.61 -39.26
N GLY A 190 -8.08 -11.87 -38.16
CA GLY A 190 -7.22 -10.69 -38.05
C GLY A 190 -7.78 -9.46 -38.78
N VAL A 191 -7.18 -8.30 -38.54
CA VAL A 191 -7.37 -7.13 -39.40
C VAL A 191 -6.56 -7.42 -40.66
N GLY A 192 -7.21 -7.83 -41.75
CA GLY A 192 -6.55 -8.29 -42.96
C GLY A 192 -5.42 -7.35 -43.41
N GLY A 193 -4.23 -7.91 -43.63
CA GLY A 193 -3.11 -7.35 -44.42
C GLY A 193 -2.55 -5.96 -44.07
N HIS A 194 -3.15 -5.19 -43.16
CA HIS A 194 -2.79 -3.80 -42.93
C HIS A 194 -1.81 -3.65 -41.76
N ASP A 195 -0.62 -3.16 -42.09
CA ASP A 195 0.43 -2.56 -41.26
C ASP A 195 0.25 -2.68 -39.74
N ILE A 196 0.52 -3.89 -39.22
CA ILE A 196 0.51 -4.27 -37.80
C ILE A 196 1.26 -3.25 -36.91
N ARG A 197 2.26 -2.56 -37.48
CA ARG A 197 3.07 -1.54 -36.82
C ARG A 197 2.25 -0.37 -36.29
N ARG A 198 1.08 -0.06 -36.86
CA ARG A 198 0.23 1.06 -36.39
C ARG A 198 -0.43 0.81 -35.04
N PHE A 199 -0.44 -0.44 -34.57
CA PHE A 199 -1.14 -0.85 -33.35
C PHE A 199 -0.19 -1.15 -32.19
N ILE A 200 1.12 -1.24 -32.47
CA ILE A 200 2.16 -1.49 -31.49
C ILE A 200 3.01 -0.22 -31.38
N GLU A 201 2.90 0.48 -30.26
CA GLU A 201 3.71 1.67 -29.97
C GLU A 201 4.74 1.34 -28.88
N THR A 202 5.96 1.88 -29.00
CA THR A 202 6.94 1.86 -27.92
C THR A 202 6.66 3.02 -26.97
N ALA A 203 6.56 2.72 -25.67
CA ALA A 203 6.21 3.73 -24.67
C ALA A 203 7.24 3.74 -23.53
N LEU A 204 7.80 4.91 -23.23
CA LEU A 204 8.55 5.13 -22.00
C LEU A 204 7.59 5.58 -20.90
N ILE A 205 7.41 4.76 -19.87
CA ILE A 205 6.62 5.12 -18.67
C ILE A 205 7.57 5.51 -17.54
N ILE A 206 7.47 6.75 -17.07
CA ILE A 206 8.32 7.27 -15.98
C ILE A 206 7.49 7.40 -14.70
N VAL A 207 7.92 6.77 -13.62
CA VAL A 207 7.27 6.83 -12.29
C VAL A 207 8.24 7.34 -11.22
N GLU A 208 7.79 7.72 -10.02
CA GLU A 208 8.72 8.30 -9.04
C GLU A 208 9.64 7.26 -8.36
N SER A 209 9.16 6.03 -8.12
CA SER A 209 9.90 5.03 -7.35
C SER A 209 10.16 3.70 -8.10
N PRO A 210 11.29 3.01 -7.81
CA PRO A 210 11.60 1.71 -8.41
C PRO A 210 10.60 0.61 -8.05
N THR A 211 10.03 0.67 -6.86
CA THR A 211 8.99 -0.26 -6.39
C THR A 211 7.78 -0.15 -7.31
N LYS A 212 7.27 1.07 -7.52
CA LYS A 212 6.14 1.33 -8.41
C LYS A 212 6.43 0.85 -9.84
N ALA A 213 7.63 1.10 -10.37
CA ALA A 213 8.04 0.65 -11.69
C ALA A 213 7.98 -0.89 -11.82
N LYS A 214 8.54 -1.60 -10.84
CA LYS A 214 8.52 -3.07 -10.80
C LYS A 214 7.10 -3.61 -10.63
N THR A 215 6.30 -3.03 -9.73
CA THR A 215 4.92 -3.45 -9.47
C THR A 215 4.10 -3.34 -10.75
N ILE A 216 4.12 -2.19 -11.43
CA ILE A 216 3.40 -1.98 -12.68
C ILE A 216 3.85 -2.98 -13.75
N ALA A 217 5.17 -3.13 -13.96
CA ALA A 217 5.69 -4.03 -14.97
C ALA A 217 5.25 -5.49 -14.74
N SER A 218 5.20 -5.90 -13.46
CA SER A 218 4.83 -7.26 -13.04
C SER A 218 3.34 -7.56 -13.19
N MET A 219 2.48 -6.55 -13.32
CA MET A 219 1.03 -6.75 -13.54
C MET A 219 0.71 -7.36 -14.92
N PHE A 220 1.62 -7.22 -15.88
CA PHE A 220 1.42 -7.61 -17.26
C PHE A 220 2.24 -8.85 -17.67
N GLY A 221 2.95 -9.46 -16.71
CA GLY A 221 3.78 -10.65 -16.93
C GLY A 221 5.06 -10.60 -16.13
N LYS A 222 6.01 -11.49 -16.44
CA LYS A 222 7.38 -11.39 -15.90
C LYS A 222 8.14 -10.38 -16.77
N PRO A 223 8.47 -9.19 -16.24
CA PRO A 223 9.12 -8.17 -17.05
C PRO A 223 10.57 -8.54 -17.34
N ALA A 224 11.07 -8.17 -18.52
CA ALA A 224 12.50 -8.14 -18.77
C ALA A 224 13.11 -6.97 -17.97
N ARG A 225 14.36 -7.13 -17.54
CA ARG A 225 15.08 -6.13 -16.75
C ARG A 225 16.36 -5.78 -17.48
N ARG A 226 16.57 -4.50 -17.75
CA ARG A 226 17.84 -3.97 -18.28
C ARG A 226 18.33 -2.78 -17.46
N SER A 227 19.59 -2.43 -17.62
CA SER A 227 20.18 -1.24 -17.03
C SER A 227 20.53 -0.25 -18.14
N VAL A 228 20.14 1.01 -17.98
CA VAL A 228 20.58 2.11 -18.83
C VAL A 228 21.38 3.06 -17.95
N GLY A 229 22.71 2.95 -18.02
CA GLY A 229 23.57 3.52 -16.99
C GLY A 229 23.27 2.91 -15.63
N GLU A 230 23.02 3.75 -14.62
CA GLU A 230 22.62 3.33 -13.27
C GLU A 230 21.11 3.12 -13.09
N THR A 231 20.30 3.46 -14.11
CA THR A 231 18.84 3.36 -14.04
C THR A 231 18.38 1.97 -14.45
N ILE A 232 17.68 1.29 -13.56
CA ILE A 232 17.02 0.01 -13.85
C ILE A 232 15.72 0.29 -14.63
N VAL A 233 15.55 -0.40 -15.75
CA VAL A 233 14.37 -0.31 -16.62
C VAL A 233 13.72 -1.68 -16.68
N TYR A 234 12.39 -1.70 -16.51
CA TYR A 234 11.58 -2.90 -16.67
C TYR A 234 10.81 -2.83 -17.99
N GLU A 235 10.95 -3.86 -18.81
CA GLU A 235 10.29 -3.94 -20.10
C GLU A 235 9.16 -4.97 -20.05
N THR A 236 7.98 -4.57 -20.52
CA THR A 236 6.80 -5.42 -20.54
C THR A 236 5.87 -5.03 -21.68
N VAL A 237 4.97 -5.94 -22.05
CA VAL A 237 3.95 -5.70 -23.08
C VAL A 237 2.62 -5.39 -22.39
N ILE A 238 2.09 -4.20 -22.64
CA ILE A 238 0.86 -3.71 -22.03
C ILE A 238 -0.24 -3.64 -23.10
N PRO A 239 -1.24 -4.54 -23.09
CA PRO A 239 -2.43 -4.38 -23.91
C PRO A 239 -3.31 -3.28 -23.29
N VAL A 240 -3.39 -2.13 -23.95
CA VAL A 240 -4.15 -0.96 -23.47
C VAL A 240 -5.64 -1.15 -23.76
N ASP A 241 -5.97 -1.66 -24.93
CA ASP A 241 -7.32 -2.05 -25.33
C ASP A 241 -7.26 -3.23 -26.32
N GLU A 242 -8.36 -3.49 -27.04
CA GLU A 242 -8.45 -4.61 -28.00
C GLU A 242 -7.51 -4.45 -29.19
N VAL A 243 -7.09 -3.21 -29.48
CA VAL A 243 -6.36 -2.84 -30.68
C VAL A 243 -4.95 -2.36 -30.34
N ARG A 244 -4.77 -1.51 -29.33
CA ARG A 244 -3.50 -0.87 -29.00
C ARG A 244 -2.69 -1.67 -27.98
N VAL A 245 -1.41 -1.86 -28.30
CA VAL A 245 -0.44 -2.56 -27.48
C VAL A 245 0.78 -1.68 -27.29
N TYR A 246 1.20 -1.49 -26.05
CA TYR A 246 2.46 -0.80 -25.74
C TYR A 246 3.56 -1.79 -25.45
N VAL A 247 4.70 -1.63 -26.12
CA VAL A 247 5.98 -2.20 -25.67
C VAL A 247 6.59 -1.18 -24.71
N ALA A 248 6.31 -1.38 -23.42
CA ALA A 248 6.57 -0.38 -22.40
C ALA A 248 7.94 -0.57 -21.74
N SER A 249 8.78 0.45 -21.78
CA SER A 249 9.94 0.62 -20.91
C SER A 249 9.53 1.42 -19.69
N ILE A 250 9.55 0.82 -18.50
CA ILE A 250 9.14 1.47 -17.24
C ILE A 250 10.38 1.78 -16.41
N ALA A 251 10.62 3.07 -16.16
CA ALA A 251 11.77 3.58 -15.43
C ALA A 251 11.35 4.49 -14.27
N ALA A 252 12.22 4.62 -13.26
CA ALA A 252 11.98 5.47 -12.10
C ALA A 252 12.84 6.75 -12.14
N SER A 253 12.24 7.90 -11.83
CA SER A 253 12.96 9.18 -11.68
C SER A 253 13.72 9.29 -10.35
N LEU A 254 13.39 8.46 -9.37
CA LEU A 254 13.90 8.48 -7.99
C LEU A 254 13.53 9.78 -7.24
N GLY A 255 12.31 10.27 -7.49
CA GLY A 255 11.78 11.52 -6.95
C GLY A 255 12.09 12.73 -7.85
N HIS A 256 12.37 13.88 -7.23
CA HIS A 256 12.75 15.11 -7.93
C HIS A 256 14.11 14.93 -8.64
N ILE A 257 14.18 15.42 -9.88
CA ILE A 257 15.44 15.48 -10.64
C ILE A 257 16.15 16.82 -10.44
N VAL A 258 15.39 17.90 -10.24
CA VAL A 258 15.92 19.25 -10.02
C VAL A 258 15.31 19.89 -8.77
N ASP A 259 16.04 20.78 -8.12
CA ASP A 259 15.56 21.60 -7.01
C ASP A 259 16.07 23.04 -7.14
N LEU A 260 15.45 23.94 -6.38
CA LEU A 260 15.73 25.37 -6.45
C LEU A 260 17.14 25.65 -5.94
N VAL A 261 17.96 26.34 -6.75
CA VAL A 261 19.33 26.75 -6.38
C VAL A 261 19.32 27.68 -5.17
N THR A 262 20.47 27.91 -4.53
CA THR A 262 20.56 28.72 -3.30
C THR A 262 21.34 30.01 -3.48
N ASP A 263 22.12 30.10 -4.56
CA ASP A 263 23.15 31.11 -4.82
C ASP A 263 22.74 32.17 -5.85
N GLU A 264 21.61 32.01 -6.53
CA GLU A 264 21.08 33.00 -7.48
C GLU A 264 19.89 33.80 -6.93
N GLY A 265 19.87 35.12 -7.22
CA GLY A 265 18.77 36.00 -6.86
C GLY A 265 18.44 35.97 -5.36
N VAL A 266 17.15 36.00 -5.03
CA VAL A 266 16.68 35.86 -3.65
C VAL A 266 16.46 34.37 -3.35
N TYR A 267 17.51 33.72 -2.84
CA TYR A 267 17.55 32.30 -2.45
C TYR A 267 17.07 31.32 -3.55
N GLY A 268 17.45 31.58 -4.80
CA GLY A 268 17.11 30.78 -5.98
C GLY A 268 16.03 31.37 -6.88
N VAL A 269 15.51 32.57 -6.58
CA VAL A 269 14.49 33.23 -7.39
C VAL A 269 15.00 34.57 -7.87
N ARG A 270 15.10 34.71 -9.20
CA ARG A 270 15.46 35.97 -9.83
C ARG A 270 14.22 36.83 -10.03
N ILE A 271 14.35 38.14 -9.82
CA ILE A 271 13.27 39.11 -9.97
C ILE A 271 13.64 40.05 -11.11
N GLU A 272 12.95 39.92 -12.24
CA GLU A 272 13.20 40.73 -13.45
C GLU A 272 11.88 41.27 -13.99
N ASN A 273 11.77 42.58 -14.19
CA ASN A 273 10.58 43.23 -14.79
C ASN A 273 9.25 42.83 -14.13
N GLY A 274 9.23 42.72 -12.79
CA GLY A 274 8.05 42.31 -12.02
C GLY A 274 7.69 40.82 -12.13
N LYS A 275 8.53 40.00 -12.77
CA LYS A 275 8.39 38.55 -12.84
C LYS A 275 9.32 37.86 -11.84
N TYR A 276 8.82 36.80 -11.25
CA TYR A 276 9.57 35.90 -10.37
C TYR A 276 9.98 34.66 -11.17
N ILE A 277 11.28 34.46 -11.34
CA ILE A 277 11.86 33.41 -12.17
C ILE A 277 12.65 32.47 -11.24
N PRO A 278 12.06 31.33 -10.83
CA PRO A 278 12.76 30.34 -10.03
C PRO A 278 13.79 29.60 -10.88
N ILE A 279 15.00 29.43 -10.34
CA ILE A 279 16.12 28.78 -11.03
C ILE A 279 16.39 27.42 -10.38
N TYR A 280 16.48 26.41 -11.23
CA TYR A 280 16.61 25.01 -10.82
C TYR A 280 17.88 24.40 -11.39
N ASP A 281 18.50 23.51 -10.63
CA ASP A 281 19.60 22.67 -11.08
C ASP A 281 19.44 21.24 -10.54
N PHE A 282 20.24 20.32 -11.06
CA PHE A 282 20.24 18.91 -10.69
C PHE A 282 20.58 18.70 -9.22
N ILE A 283 20.10 17.59 -8.67
CA ILE A 283 20.27 17.24 -7.27
C ILE A 283 21.42 16.25 -7.13
N THR A 284 22.34 16.53 -6.21
CA THR A 284 23.36 15.59 -5.77
C THR A 284 23.10 15.15 -4.33
N LYS A 285 22.95 13.85 -4.09
CA LYS A 285 22.74 13.26 -2.75
C LYS A 285 23.94 12.42 -2.35
N CYS A 286 24.52 12.68 -1.19
CA CYS A 286 25.59 11.86 -0.65
C CYS A 286 25.03 10.60 0.01
N ARG A 287 25.49 9.43 -0.42
CA ARG A 287 25.09 8.14 0.18
C ARG A 287 25.82 7.85 1.49
N SER A 288 26.92 8.56 1.78
CA SER A 288 27.70 8.39 3.02
C SER A 288 27.12 9.20 4.19
N CYS A 289 26.81 10.49 3.99
CA CYS A 289 26.31 11.36 5.07
C CYS A 289 24.84 11.77 4.93
N GLY A 290 24.17 11.42 3.82
CA GLY A 290 22.77 11.76 3.58
C GLY A 290 22.52 13.21 3.16
N SER A 291 23.53 14.08 3.11
CA SER A 291 23.35 15.46 2.68
C SER A 291 22.91 15.57 1.21
N GLN A 292 22.06 16.54 0.92
CA GLN A 292 21.59 16.86 -0.41
C GLN A 292 22.06 18.26 -0.80
N HIS A 293 22.59 18.40 -2.01
CA HIS A 293 23.07 19.64 -2.61
C HIS A 293 22.42 19.85 -3.97
N VAL A 294 22.30 21.11 -4.38
CA VAL A 294 21.80 21.50 -5.70
C VAL A 294 23.03 21.88 -6.53
N GLY A 295 23.20 21.23 -7.68
CA GLY A 295 24.42 21.24 -8.49
C GLY A 295 24.96 19.83 -8.74
N VAL A 296 25.83 19.69 -9.74
CA VAL A 296 26.51 18.43 -10.08
C VAL A 296 27.90 18.40 -9.45
N TYR A 297 28.09 17.53 -8.46
CA TYR A 297 29.36 17.40 -7.74
C TYR A 297 29.86 15.96 -7.77
N ASP A 298 31.13 15.75 -8.09
CA ASP A 298 31.75 14.42 -8.08
C ASP A 298 32.10 13.92 -6.67
N THR A 299 32.27 14.85 -5.73
CA THR A 299 32.46 14.58 -4.30
C THR A 299 31.45 15.37 -3.47
N CYS A 300 31.10 14.84 -2.31
CA CYS A 300 30.17 15.49 -1.39
C CYS A 300 30.77 16.81 -0.84
N PRO A 301 30.13 17.98 -1.06
CA PRO A 301 30.63 19.25 -0.53
C PRO A 301 30.73 19.30 1.00
N TYR A 302 29.94 18.46 1.69
CA TYR A 302 29.89 18.45 3.16
C TYR A 302 30.93 17.52 3.79
N CYS A 303 31.13 16.31 3.26
CA CYS A 303 32.01 15.30 3.88
C CYS A 303 33.14 14.79 2.98
N GLY A 304 33.29 15.30 1.76
CA GLY A 304 34.35 14.90 0.81
C GLY A 304 34.17 13.52 0.17
N SER A 305 33.17 12.73 0.56
CA SER A 305 32.95 11.37 0.01
C SER A 305 32.62 11.41 -1.49
N GLY A 306 33.29 10.56 -2.28
CA GLY A 306 32.94 10.30 -3.69
C GLY A 306 31.70 9.42 -3.89
N ASN A 307 31.09 8.90 -2.82
CA ASN A 307 29.88 8.09 -2.91
C ASN A 307 28.63 8.97 -3.01
N VAL A 308 28.44 9.58 -4.18
CA VAL A 308 27.36 10.51 -4.47
C VAL A 308 26.44 9.97 -5.57
N TYR A 309 25.15 10.19 -5.40
CA TYR A 309 24.14 10.02 -6.43
C TYR A 309 23.85 11.38 -7.07
N GLN A 310 23.92 11.46 -8.39
CA GLN A 310 23.61 12.66 -9.16
C GLN A 310 22.36 12.39 -10.01
N SER A 311 21.30 13.19 -9.84
CA SER A 311 20.08 13.05 -10.63
C SER A 311 20.31 13.29 -12.13
N PHE A 312 21.37 14.01 -12.49
CA PHE A 312 21.82 14.18 -13.88
C PHE A 312 22.08 12.84 -14.59
N ARG A 313 22.59 11.82 -13.88
CA ARG A 313 22.81 10.47 -14.43
C ARG A 313 21.47 9.81 -14.78
N THR A 314 20.47 9.95 -13.91
CA THR A 314 19.11 9.48 -14.16
C THR A 314 18.47 10.21 -15.35
N PHE A 315 18.63 11.53 -15.44
CA PHE A 315 18.19 12.31 -16.60
C PHE A 315 18.82 11.80 -17.90
N ASN A 316 20.14 11.55 -17.93
CA ASN A 316 20.80 11.02 -19.13
C ASN A 316 20.28 9.64 -19.54
N ALA A 317 19.93 8.78 -18.58
CA ALA A 317 19.30 7.51 -18.88
C ALA A 317 17.89 7.69 -19.47
N LEU A 318 17.07 8.56 -18.86
CA LEU A 318 15.72 8.88 -19.34
C LEU A 318 15.75 9.54 -20.73
N LYS A 319 16.73 10.41 -21.00
CA LYS A 319 16.97 11.01 -22.33
C LYS A 319 17.25 9.96 -23.40
N LYS A 320 18.08 8.95 -23.11
CA LYS A 320 18.34 7.85 -24.05
C LYS A 320 17.06 7.06 -24.32
N LEU A 321 16.34 6.69 -23.25
CA LEU A 321 15.08 5.98 -23.36
C LEU A 321 14.00 6.77 -24.11
N SER A 322 13.97 8.10 -23.97
CA SER A 322 12.97 8.94 -24.64
C SER A 322 13.20 9.04 -26.15
N LEU A 323 14.46 8.90 -26.60
CA LEU A 323 14.80 8.85 -28.03
C LEU A 323 14.36 7.54 -28.67
N ASP A 324 14.40 6.44 -27.91
CA ASP A 324 14.02 5.10 -28.37
C ASP A 324 12.50 4.86 -28.38
N ALA A 325 11.71 5.76 -27.78
CA ALA A 325 10.28 5.58 -27.57
C ALA A 325 9.42 6.48 -28.47
N ASP A 326 8.34 5.93 -29.03
CA ASP A 326 7.35 6.70 -29.81
C ASP A 326 6.59 7.71 -28.94
N ARG A 327 6.41 7.38 -27.65
CA ARG A 327 5.72 8.22 -26.66
C ARG A 327 6.35 8.13 -25.26
N VAL A 328 6.32 9.24 -24.53
CA VAL A 328 6.68 9.31 -23.12
C VAL A 328 5.43 9.58 -22.28
N LEU A 329 5.22 8.75 -21.26
CA LEU A 329 4.08 8.83 -20.33
C LEU A 329 4.61 8.99 -18.90
N ILE A 330 4.27 10.10 -18.25
CA ILE A 330 4.72 10.38 -16.89
C ILE A 330 3.61 10.00 -15.89
N GLY A 331 3.89 9.01 -15.04
CA GLY A 331 3.00 8.43 -14.05
C GLY A 331 3.45 8.66 -12.61
N THR A 332 3.80 9.90 -12.27
CA THR A 332 4.08 10.34 -10.89
C THR A 332 2.81 10.38 -10.03
N ASP A 333 2.98 10.47 -8.72
CA ASP A 333 1.87 10.62 -7.76
C ASP A 333 0.84 11.70 -8.13
N PRO A 334 -0.47 11.49 -7.83
CA PRO A 334 -1.57 12.38 -8.21
C PRO A 334 -1.69 13.64 -7.32
N ASP A 335 -0.58 14.20 -6.84
CA ASP A 335 -0.54 15.43 -6.04
C ASP A 335 0.18 16.58 -6.78
N THR A 336 0.26 17.76 -6.14
CA THR A 336 0.96 18.92 -6.72
C THR A 336 2.47 18.70 -6.83
N GLU A 337 3.04 17.88 -5.93
CA GLU A 337 4.45 17.51 -5.96
C GLU A 337 4.78 16.62 -7.17
N GLY A 338 4.00 15.57 -7.39
CA GLY A 338 4.09 14.69 -8.54
C GLY A 338 3.84 15.41 -9.85
N GLU A 339 2.93 16.40 -9.88
CA GLU A 339 2.71 17.24 -11.06
C GLU A 339 3.93 18.12 -11.38
N LYS A 340 4.61 18.68 -10.36
CA LYS A 340 5.87 19.41 -10.57
C LYS A 340 6.97 18.49 -11.06
N ILE A 341 7.12 17.28 -10.51
CA ILE A 341 8.11 16.31 -11.03
C ILE A 341 7.83 15.99 -12.50
N ALA A 342 6.56 15.83 -12.87
CA ALA A 342 6.17 15.60 -14.25
C ALA A 342 6.48 16.80 -15.15
N PHE A 343 6.28 18.02 -14.67
CA PHE A 343 6.65 19.25 -15.36
C PHE A 343 8.15 19.35 -15.62
N ASP A 344 8.99 19.10 -14.60
CA ASP A 344 10.45 19.13 -14.76
C ASP A 344 10.91 18.10 -15.80
N LEU A 345 10.42 16.86 -15.68
CA LEU A 345 10.74 15.77 -16.59
C LEU A 345 10.33 16.11 -18.03
N ALA A 346 9.10 16.58 -18.21
CA ALA A 346 8.61 16.94 -19.53
C ALA A 346 9.42 18.08 -20.13
N THR A 347 9.72 19.12 -19.36
CA THR A 347 10.53 20.26 -19.82
C THR A 347 11.93 19.82 -20.24
N LEU A 348 12.57 18.97 -19.46
CA LEU A 348 13.92 18.45 -19.74
C LEU A 348 13.95 17.48 -20.94
N LEU A 349 12.88 16.71 -21.15
CA LEU A 349 12.82 15.68 -22.20
C LEU A 349 12.20 16.18 -23.52
N MET A 350 11.44 17.27 -23.50
CA MET A 350 10.75 17.84 -24.66
C MET A 350 11.66 18.10 -25.88
N PRO A 351 12.94 18.53 -25.73
CA PRO A 351 13.85 18.66 -26.86
C PRO A 351 14.16 17.33 -27.59
N TYR A 352 14.02 16.20 -26.90
CA TYR A 352 14.36 14.87 -27.41
C TYR A 352 13.14 14.08 -27.86
N ASN A 353 12.00 14.30 -27.21
CA ASN A 353 10.73 13.70 -27.59
C ASN A 353 9.58 14.69 -27.32
N ARG A 354 8.81 15.04 -28.36
CA ARG A 354 7.69 15.99 -28.23
C ARG A 354 6.39 15.32 -27.76
N ASN A 355 6.30 13.99 -27.83
CA ASN A 355 5.11 13.22 -27.49
C ASN A 355 5.13 12.82 -26.01
N ILE A 356 5.04 13.83 -25.13
CA ILE A 356 5.04 13.63 -23.68
C ILE A 356 3.64 13.90 -23.14
N LYS A 357 3.09 12.95 -22.39
CA LYS A 357 1.81 13.11 -21.70
C LYS A 357 1.89 12.66 -20.24
N ARG A 358 0.94 13.12 -19.43
CA ARG A 358 0.75 12.76 -18.03
C ARG A 358 -0.34 11.69 -17.92
N ILE A 359 -0.08 10.63 -17.15
CA ILE A 359 -1.08 9.61 -16.79
C ILE A 359 -1.28 9.62 -15.27
N GLU A 360 -2.52 9.66 -14.80
CA GLU A 360 -2.83 9.81 -13.37
C GLU A 360 -3.63 8.59 -12.89
N PHE A 361 -3.19 8.00 -11.77
CA PHE A 361 -3.86 6.86 -11.14
C PHE A 361 -3.79 7.00 -9.62
N HIS A 362 -4.90 6.73 -8.95
CA HIS A 362 -5.04 6.82 -7.49
C HIS A 362 -4.81 5.47 -6.80
N GLU A 363 -4.54 4.43 -7.57
CA GLU A 363 -4.24 3.09 -7.10
C GLU A 363 -3.26 2.44 -8.08
N VAL A 364 -2.32 1.64 -7.56
CA VAL A 364 -1.35 0.91 -8.37
C VAL A 364 -1.95 -0.47 -8.68
N THR A 365 -3.02 -0.49 -9.50
CA THR A 365 -3.70 -1.71 -9.96
C THR A 365 -3.69 -1.82 -11.48
N ARG A 366 -3.80 -3.04 -12.01
CA ARG A 366 -3.84 -3.27 -13.46
C ARG A 366 -4.93 -2.46 -14.16
N ARG A 367 -6.12 -2.37 -13.53
CA ARG A 367 -7.27 -1.61 -14.06
C ARG A 367 -6.97 -0.12 -14.10
N ALA A 368 -6.52 0.47 -13.01
CA ALA A 368 -6.23 1.90 -12.96
C ALA A 368 -5.12 2.31 -13.92
N ILE A 369 -4.06 1.49 -14.04
CA ILE A 369 -2.99 1.72 -15.01
C ILE A 369 -3.54 1.68 -16.45
N ILE A 370 -4.33 0.67 -16.82
CA ILE A 370 -4.93 0.59 -18.16
C ILE A 370 -5.82 1.81 -18.43
N GLU A 371 -6.68 2.20 -17.48
CA GLU A 371 -7.55 3.36 -17.64
C GLU A 371 -6.76 4.68 -17.76
N ALA A 372 -5.68 4.82 -17.00
CA ALA A 372 -4.78 5.97 -17.11
C ALA A 372 -4.06 6.01 -18.47
N LEU A 373 -3.63 4.86 -19.00
CA LEU A 373 -3.01 4.75 -20.33
C LEU A 373 -4.00 5.05 -21.47
N LYS A 374 -5.30 4.80 -21.28
CA LYS A 374 -6.36 5.17 -22.24
C LYS A 374 -6.67 6.66 -22.22
N LYS A 375 -6.46 7.35 -21.09
CA LYS A 375 -6.80 8.77 -20.90
C LYS A 375 -5.58 9.61 -20.51
N PRO A 376 -4.52 9.65 -21.35
CA PRO A 376 -3.40 10.53 -21.11
C PRO A 376 -3.84 11.99 -21.24
N ARG A 377 -3.36 12.85 -20.34
CA ARG A 377 -3.65 14.28 -20.33
C ARG A 377 -2.37 15.10 -20.45
N ASP A 378 -2.52 16.40 -20.68
CA ASP A 378 -1.42 17.35 -20.54
C ASP A 378 -1.14 17.68 -19.07
N ILE A 379 0.04 18.22 -18.81
CA ILE A 379 0.46 18.65 -17.47
C ILE A 379 -0.36 19.87 -17.05
N ASN A 380 -0.87 19.84 -15.82
CA ASN A 380 -1.66 20.90 -15.25
C ASN A 380 -0.72 21.98 -14.68
N VAL A 381 -0.51 23.04 -15.47
CA VAL A 381 0.36 24.17 -15.12
C VAL A 381 -0.07 24.87 -13.83
N MET A 382 -1.37 24.88 -13.48
CA MET A 382 -1.84 25.52 -12.24
C MET A 382 -1.43 24.74 -10.99
N ARG A 383 -1.45 23.41 -11.05
CA ARG A 383 -0.91 22.56 -9.96
C ARG A 383 0.61 22.75 -9.80
N VAL A 384 1.33 22.90 -10.91
CA VAL A 384 2.77 23.22 -10.91
C VAL A 384 3.02 24.58 -10.28
N ALA A 385 2.29 25.62 -10.70
CA ALA A 385 2.41 26.96 -10.15
C ALA A 385 2.15 26.99 -8.64
N ALA A 386 1.14 26.26 -8.15
CA ALA A 386 0.88 26.10 -6.72
C ALA A 386 2.05 25.44 -5.98
N GLN A 387 2.68 24.41 -6.56
CA GLN A 387 3.86 23.77 -5.98
C GLN A 387 5.05 24.74 -5.92
N ILE A 388 5.31 25.47 -7.00
CA ILE A 388 6.41 26.44 -7.09
C ILE A 388 6.21 27.53 -6.04
N ALA A 389 5.01 28.13 -5.98
CA ALA A 389 4.68 29.17 -5.01
C ALA A 389 4.88 28.68 -3.57
N ARG A 390 4.42 27.46 -3.25
CA ARG A 390 4.65 26.83 -1.94
C ARG A 390 6.14 26.67 -1.66
N ARG A 391 6.92 26.14 -2.61
CA ARG A 391 8.37 25.90 -2.45
C ARG A 391 9.13 27.19 -2.23
N VAL A 392 8.80 28.25 -2.98
CA VAL A 392 9.40 29.58 -2.85
C VAL A 392 9.03 30.21 -1.50
N ALA A 393 7.76 30.17 -1.10
CA ALA A 393 7.33 30.70 0.20
C ALA A 393 8.03 30.00 1.37
N ASP A 394 8.12 28.67 1.34
CA ASP A 394 8.83 27.89 2.36
C ASP A 394 10.33 28.22 2.37
N ARG A 395 10.94 28.46 1.20
CA ARG A 395 12.36 28.83 1.06
C ARG A 395 12.62 30.23 1.65
N TRP A 396 11.89 31.24 1.23
CA TRP A 396 12.12 32.62 1.64
C TRP A 396 11.89 32.81 3.13
N ILE A 397 10.74 32.37 3.65
CA ILE A 397 10.45 32.49 5.09
C ILE A 397 11.40 31.62 5.90
N GLY A 398 11.70 30.41 5.43
CA GLY A 398 12.61 29.51 6.10
C GLY A 398 14.01 30.10 6.28
N PHE A 399 14.62 30.60 5.20
CA PHE A 399 15.97 31.16 5.24
C PHE A 399 16.04 32.45 6.05
N GLU A 400 15.14 33.40 5.80
CA GLU A 400 15.15 34.70 6.50
C GLU A 400 14.97 34.53 8.02
N VAL A 401 13.95 33.76 8.43
CA VAL A 401 13.67 33.56 9.86
C VAL A 401 14.76 32.72 10.51
N SER A 402 15.29 31.70 9.82
CA SER A 402 16.39 30.88 10.36
C SER A 402 17.65 31.72 10.58
N MET A 403 18.06 32.55 9.61
CA MET A 403 19.24 33.40 9.75
C MET A 403 19.08 34.43 10.86
N TRP A 404 17.91 35.06 10.96
CA TRP A 404 17.61 35.97 12.06
C TRP A 404 17.73 35.27 13.42
N LEU A 405 17.16 34.07 13.54
CA LEU A 405 17.14 33.29 14.77
C LEU A 405 18.53 32.76 15.15
N GLN A 406 19.32 32.31 14.16
CA GLN A 406 20.71 31.89 14.35
C GLN A 406 21.59 33.03 14.85
N ARG A 407 21.44 34.25 14.29
CA ARG A 407 22.15 35.46 14.75
C ARG A 407 21.73 35.86 16.15
N THR A 408 20.43 35.82 16.44
CA THR A 408 19.86 36.26 17.72
C THR A 408 20.23 35.32 18.87
N LEU A 409 20.23 34.01 18.62
CA LEU A 409 20.49 32.98 19.65
C LEU A 409 21.92 32.41 19.61
N ASN A 410 22.74 32.86 18.66
CA ASN A 410 24.09 32.36 18.39
C ASN A 410 24.17 30.82 18.25
N ARG A 411 23.21 30.23 17.52
CA ARG A 411 23.08 28.78 17.34
C ARG A 411 22.86 28.43 15.87
N PRO A 412 23.91 28.02 15.13
CA PRO A 412 23.87 27.87 13.66
C PRO A 412 23.01 26.69 13.17
N TRP A 413 22.69 25.72 14.03
CA TRP A 413 21.88 24.56 13.67
C TRP A 413 20.36 24.78 13.82
N LEU A 414 19.93 25.98 14.23
CA LEU A 414 18.50 26.27 14.36
C LEU A 414 17.88 26.59 13.01
N GLY A 415 16.72 25.98 12.77
CA GLY A 415 15.89 26.22 11.60
C GLY A 415 14.49 26.66 12.01
N ALA A 416 13.93 27.58 11.24
CA ALA A 416 12.54 28.02 11.33
C ALA A 416 11.84 27.77 10.00
N GLY A 417 10.52 27.61 10.06
CA GLY A 417 9.72 27.38 8.86
C GLY A 417 8.30 27.88 9.04
N ARG A 418 7.67 28.25 7.92
CA ARG A 418 6.32 28.83 7.89
C ARG A 418 5.28 28.00 8.65
N VAL A 419 5.39 26.67 8.64
CA VAL A 419 4.47 25.75 9.33
C VAL A 419 5.06 25.17 10.61
N GLN A 420 6.36 24.87 10.64
CA GLN A 420 7.03 24.30 11.81
C GLN A 420 6.96 25.24 13.02
N SER A 421 7.17 26.55 12.82
CA SER A 421 7.20 27.51 13.92
C SER A 421 5.84 27.69 14.60
N PRO A 422 4.71 27.86 13.87
CA PRO A 422 3.38 27.86 14.48
C PRO A 422 3.02 26.55 15.20
N VAL A 423 3.38 25.39 14.64
CA VAL A 423 3.11 24.10 15.31
C VAL A 423 3.89 23.97 16.62
N LEU A 424 5.16 24.41 16.64
CA LEU A 424 5.94 24.44 17.88
C LEU A 424 5.30 25.38 18.91
N LEU A 425 4.78 26.54 18.47
CA LEU A 425 4.06 27.46 19.34
C LEU A 425 2.83 26.77 19.96
N TRP A 426 2.02 26.06 19.18
CA TRP A 426 0.86 25.31 19.70
C TRP A 426 1.26 24.27 20.74
N VAL A 427 2.39 23.57 20.55
CA VAL A 427 2.89 22.61 21.54
C VAL A 427 3.29 23.33 22.84
N VAL A 428 3.98 24.46 22.73
CA VAL A 428 4.39 25.26 23.90
C VAL A 428 3.17 25.82 24.63
N ASP A 429 2.21 26.37 23.90
CA ASP A 429 0.99 26.93 24.50
C ASP A 429 0.13 25.84 25.13
N ARG A 430 -0.01 24.68 24.48
CA ARG A 430 -0.68 23.51 25.07
C ARG A 430 0.02 23.03 26.34
N TYR A 431 1.36 23.09 26.39
CA TYR A 431 2.10 22.75 27.60
C TYR A 431 1.89 23.79 28.71
N ARG A 432 1.81 25.08 28.38
CA ARG A 432 1.47 26.15 29.35
C ARG A 432 0.05 25.98 29.88
N GLU A 433 -0.92 25.74 29.00
CA GLU A 433 -2.31 25.41 29.35
C GLU A 433 -2.35 24.19 30.26
N TYR A 434 -1.65 23.11 29.91
CA TYR A 434 -1.54 21.92 30.72
C TYR A 434 -1.00 22.23 32.12
N ARG A 435 0.13 22.94 32.23
CA ARG A 435 0.72 23.35 33.52
C ARG A 435 -0.25 24.20 34.33
N ASN A 436 -0.94 25.11 33.68
CA ASN A 436 -1.95 25.95 34.32
C ASN A 436 -3.20 25.15 34.70
N SER A 437 -3.48 24.01 34.07
CA SER A 437 -4.63 23.14 34.39
C SER A 437 -4.35 22.15 35.52
N ILE A 438 -3.11 22.05 36.00
CA ILE A 438 -2.76 21.16 37.12
C ILE A 438 -3.50 21.62 38.38
N GLY A 439 -4.21 20.69 39.00
CA GLY A 439 -4.99 20.93 40.21
C GLY A 439 -5.46 19.63 40.83
N TYR A 440 -6.26 19.76 41.88
CA TYR A 440 -6.80 18.65 42.66
C TYR A 440 -8.10 18.14 42.02
N SER A 441 -8.20 16.82 41.89
CA SER A 441 -9.40 16.15 41.38
C SER A 441 -9.71 14.92 42.21
N ILE A 442 -11.00 14.65 42.41
CA ILE A 442 -11.48 13.42 43.03
C ILE A 442 -11.84 12.44 41.91
N VAL A 443 -11.45 11.18 42.07
CA VAL A 443 -11.82 10.09 41.17
C VAL A 443 -12.66 9.08 41.93
N LEU A 444 -13.94 9.02 41.58
CA LEU A 444 -14.90 8.08 42.14
C LEU A 444 -14.95 6.85 41.25
N THR A 445 -14.87 5.66 41.85
CA THR A 445 -15.05 4.39 41.13
C THR A 445 -16.29 3.69 41.68
N ILE A 446 -17.38 3.70 40.92
CA ILE A 446 -18.67 3.15 41.35
C ILE A 446 -19.04 2.02 40.39
N LYS A 447 -19.12 0.79 40.88
CA LYS A 447 -19.50 -0.40 40.09
C LYS A 447 -18.74 -0.52 38.74
N GLY A 448 -17.47 -0.11 38.72
CA GLY A 448 -16.61 -0.13 37.52
C GLY A 448 -16.60 1.16 36.69
N TYR A 449 -17.51 2.11 36.93
CA TYR A 449 -17.51 3.43 36.30
C TYR A 449 -16.55 4.39 37.01
N ARG A 450 -15.72 5.11 36.26
CA ARG A 450 -14.79 6.12 36.77
C ARG A 450 -15.32 7.52 36.48
N ILE A 451 -15.67 8.25 37.53
CA ILE A 451 -16.10 9.65 37.45
C ILE A 451 -14.96 10.52 37.98
N LYS A 452 -14.55 11.51 37.20
CA LYS A 452 -13.52 12.48 37.61
C LYS A 452 -14.16 13.84 37.82
N VAL A 453 -14.02 14.39 39.02
CA VAL A 453 -14.49 15.74 39.38
C VAL A 453 -13.26 16.61 39.65
N PHE A 454 -13.14 17.71 38.91
CA PHE A 454 -12.06 18.68 39.10
C PHE A 454 -12.49 19.71 40.16
N ILE A 455 -11.69 19.89 41.21
CA ILE A 455 -12.03 20.74 42.36
C ILE A 455 -11.43 22.15 42.21
N GLY A 456 -10.16 22.23 41.81
CA GLY A 456 -9.48 23.51 41.64
C GLY A 456 -7.96 23.38 41.74
N LYS A 457 -7.26 24.50 41.61
CA LYS A 457 -5.79 24.53 41.45
C LYS A 457 -5.07 24.94 42.72
N ASP A 458 -5.67 25.85 43.49
CA ASP A 458 -5.05 26.41 44.68
C ASP A 458 -4.86 25.35 45.78
N PRO A 459 -3.82 25.49 46.65
CA PRO A 459 -3.57 24.55 47.74
C PRO A 459 -4.76 24.33 48.68
N GLU A 460 -5.67 25.30 48.80
CA GLU A 460 -6.89 25.19 49.62
C GLU A 460 -7.86 24.13 49.06
N HIS A 461 -7.92 23.97 47.73
CA HIS A 461 -8.73 22.93 47.09
C HIS A 461 -8.27 21.52 47.44
N ARG A 462 -7.05 21.34 47.94
CA ARG A 462 -6.60 20.05 48.46
C ARG A 462 -7.44 19.61 49.65
N LYS A 463 -7.63 20.51 50.62
CA LYS A 463 -8.44 20.22 51.82
C LYS A 463 -9.89 19.96 51.43
N VAL A 464 -10.44 20.79 50.54
CA VAL A 464 -11.79 20.59 50.00
C VAL A 464 -11.92 19.23 49.30
N ALA A 465 -10.91 18.83 48.52
CA ALA A 465 -10.90 17.54 47.85
C ALA A 465 -10.81 16.35 48.83
N GLU A 466 -9.99 16.47 49.88
CA GLU A 466 -9.85 15.47 50.95
C GLU A 466 -11.16 15.34 51.74
N GLU A 467 -11.73 16.45 52.21
CA GLU A 467 -13.01 16.49 52.95
C GLU A 467 -14.18 15.94 52.12
N LEU A 468 -14.27 16.30 50.84
CA LEU A 468 -15.31 15.80 49.95
C LEU A 468 -15.12 14.30 49.68
N ALA A 469 -13.89 13.82 49.54
CA ALA A 469 -13.60 12.38 49.39
C ALA A 469 -13.99 11.59 50.65
N GLU A 470 -13.68 12.10 51.84
CA GLU A 470 -14.08 11.49 53.12
C GLU A 470 -15.60 11.47 53.30
N SER A 471 -16.27 12.59 52.98
CA SER A 471 -17.73 12.71 53.02
C SER A 471 -18.40 11.69 52.09
N ILE A 472 -17.90 11.56 50.86
CA ILE A 472 -18.41 10.58 49.89
C ILE A 472 -18.16 9.14 50.36
N GLN A 473 -17.02 8.85 50.99
CA GLN A 473 -16.78 7.51 51.56
C GLN A 473 -17.74 7.18 52.71
N ARG A 474 -18.12 8.20 53.51
CA ARG A 474 -19.01 8.01 54.66
C ARG A 474 -20.49 7.91 54.27
N ILE A 475 -20.94 8.79 53.38
CA ILE A 475 -22.36 8.98 53.04
C ILE A 475 -22.74 8.19 51.78
N GLY A 476 -21.78 7.96 50.90
CA GLY A 476 -22.02 7.39 49.57
C GLY A 476 -22.42 8.45 48.55
N VAL A 477 -22.82 7.99 47.37
CA VAL A 477 -23.29 8.84 46.25
C VAL A 477 -24.65 8.31 45.80
N GLU A 478 -25.59 9.22 45.58
CA GLU A 478 -26.92 8.91 45.06
C GLU A 478 -27.00 9.27 43.56
N VAL A 479 -27.56 8.37 42.76
CA VAL A 479 -27.85 8.63 41.35
C VAL A 479 -29.26 9.22 41.28
N LEU A 480 -29.37 10.50 40.96
CA LEU A 480 -30.66 11.22 40.92
C LEU A 480 -31.51 10.82 39.71
N GLU A 481 -30.89 10.54 38.57
CA GLU A 481 -31.57 10.21 37.33
C GLU A 481 -30.75 9.20 36.53
N LEU A 482 -31.44 8.21 35.97
CA LEU A 482 -30.88 7.25 35.03
C LEU A 482 -31.83 7.16 33.84
N SER A 483 -31.33 7.49 32.65
CA SER A 483 -32.08 7.36 31.40
C SER A 483 -31.35 6.42 30.45
N GLU A 484 -32.13 5.64 29.71
CA GLU A 484 -31.64 4.74 28.66
C GLU A 484 -32.19 5.21 27.32
N GLU A 485 -31.30 5.49 26.37
CA GLU A 485 -31.65 5.86 25.01
C GLU A 485 -31.05 4.85 24.04
N SER A 486 -31.87 4.30 23.16
CA SER A 486 -31.38 3.53 22.02
C SER A 486 -30.98 4.48 20.89
N LYS A 487 -29.68 4.49 20.55
CA LYS A 487 -29.14 5.30 19.45
C LYS A 487 -28.51 4.40 18.40
N GLU A 488 -28.87 4.64 17.15
CA GLU A 488 -28.16 4.07 16.01
C GLU A 488 -26.92 4.93 15.73
N ILE A 489 -25.74 4.35 15.91
CA ILE A 489 -24.46 5.04 15.69
C ILE A 489 -23.89 4.59 14.36
N SER A 490 -23.76 5.53 13.43
CA SER A 490 -23.09 5.26 12.15
C SER A 490 -21.59 5.03 12.35
N PRO A 491 -20.97 4.14 11.55
CA PRO A 491 -19.53 3.95 11.60
C PRO A 491 -18.80 5.24 11.18
N PRO A 492 -17.55 5.44 11.64
CA PRO A 492 -16.74 6.56 11.20
C PRO A 492 -16.49 6.52 9.68
N PRO A 493 -16.22 7.66 9.05
CA PRO A 493 -15.89 7.72 7.64
C PRO A 493 -14.58 6.97 7.33
N PRO A 494 -14.31 6.65 6.06
CA PRO A 494 -13.02 6.12 5.63
C PRO A 494 -11.86 7.06 5.99
N PHE A 495 -10.67 6.49 6.18
CA PHE A 495 -9.49 7.26 6.57
C PHE A 495 -9.05 8.28 5.52
N THR A 496 -8.93 9.53 5.94
CA THR A 496 -8.09 10.58 5.35
C THR A 496 -6.67 10.50 5.91
N THR A 497 -5.72 11.28 5.37
CA THR A 497 -4.32 11.25 5.82
C THR A 497 -4.18 11.64 7.30
N ASP A 498 -4.89 12.66 7.75
CA ASP A 498 -4.86 13.14 9.13
C ASP A 498 -5.45 12.10 10.10
N GLU A 499 -6.60 11.52 9.77
CA GLU A 499 -7.23 10.48 10.60
C GLU A 499 -6.37 9.21 10.66
N LEU A 500 -5.79 8.79 9.53
CA LEU A 500 -4.84 7.67 9.49
C LEU A 500 -3.65 7.91 10.42
N LEU A 501 -3.07 9.12 10.39
CA LEU A 501 -1.92 9.47 11.22
C LEU A 501 -2.29 9.50 12.71
N TYR A 502 -3.45 10.06 13.03
CA TYR A 502 -3.97 10.11 14.39
C TYR A 502 -4.22 8.71 14.96
N GLU A 503 -4.99 7.89 14.24
CA GLU A 503 -5.35 6.54 14.67
C GLU A 503 -4.15 5.59 14.73
N ALA A 504 -3.21 5.68 13.78
CA ALA A 504 -1.97 4.90 13.85
C ALA A 504 -1.11 5.30 15.07
N GLY A 505 -1.09 6.58 15.44
CA GLY A 505 -0.44 7.04 16.65
C GLY A 505 -1.13 6.53 17.91
N ARG A 506 -2.47 6.64 17.97
CA ARG A 506 -3.30 6.30 19.13
C ARG A 506 -3.35 4.79 19.39
N VAL A 507 -3.54 3.99 18.35
CA VAL A 507 -3.77 2.54 18.45
C VAL A 507 -2.47 1.75 18.37
N LEU A 508 -1.55 2.13 17.48
CA LEU A 508 -0.34 1.36 17.19
C LEU A 508 0.93 2.00 17.78
N GLY A 509 0.86 3.19 18.36
CA GLY A 509 2.03 3.90 18.89
C GLY A 509 3.04 4.31 17.81
N LEU A 510 2.61 4.42 16.55
CA LEU A 510 3.50 4.76 15.43
C LEU A 510 3.69 6.27 15.31
N SER A 511 4.91 6.69 15.02
CA SER A 511 5.18 8.09 14.67
C SER A 511 4.61 8.43 13.30
N ALA A 512 4.22 9.68 13.08
CA ALA A 512 3.68 10.14 11.80
C ALA A 512 4.59 9.79 10.60
N SER A 513 5.91 9.96 10.76
CA SER A 513 6.90 9.61 9.74
C SER A 513 6.88 8.11 9.39
N ARG A 514 6.83 7.24 10.41
CA ARG A 514 6.77 5.79 10.20
C ARG A 514 5.46 5.37 9.56
N THR A 515 4.34 5.94 9.98
CA THR A 515 3.02 5.70 9.38
C THR A 515 3.00 6.09 7.91
N MET A 516 3.50 7.27 7.54
CA MET A 516 3.58 7.71 6.15
C MET A 516 4.47 6.81 5.30
N SER A 517 5.62 6.37 5.82
CA SER A 517 6.50 5.45 5.11
C SER A 517 5.83 4.08 4.84
N ILE A 518 5.10 3.55 5.82
CA ILE A 518 4.34 2.29 5.65
C ILE A 518 3.20 2.49 4.64
N ALA A 519 2.45 3.58 4.76
CA ALA A 519 1.35 3.89 3.84
C ALA A 519 1.85 4.04 2.39
N GLN A 520 2.99 4.72 2.19
CA GLN A 520 3.63 4.80 0.88
C GLN A 520 4.02 3.43 0.33
N ALA A 521 4.62 2.56 1.15
CA ALA A 521 4.98 1.20 0.73
C ALA A 521 3.75 0.36 0.36
N LEU A 522 2.65 0.48 1.11
CA LEU A 522 1.38 -0.20 0.82
C LEU A 522 0.76 0.31 -0.48
N PHE A 523 0.81 1.62 -0.72
CA PHE A 523 0.32 2.23 -1.95
C PHE A 523 1.14 1.79 -3.17
N GLU A 524 2.47 1.85 -3.10
CA GLU A 524 3.37 1.41 -4.19
C GLU A 524 3.28 -0.10 -4.49
N ALA A 525 2.87 -0.89 -3.49
CA ALA A 525 2.57 -2.31 -3.63
C ALA A 525 1.16 -2.58 -4.20
N GLY A 526 0.34 -1.56 -4.41
CA GLY A 526 -1.03 -1.69 -4.93
C GLY A 526 -2.03 -2.27 -3.91
N LEU A 527 -1.79 -2.09 -2.61
CA LEU A 527 -2.63 -2.63 -1.54
C LEU A 527 -3.65 -1.63 -0.99
N ILE A 528 -3.41 -0.33 -1.18
CA ILE A 528 -4.32 0.76 -0.77
C ILE A 528 -4.40 1.81 -1.88
N THR A 529 -5.40 2.69 -1.79
CA THR A 529 -5.49 3.91 -2.59
C THR A 529 -4.45 4.94 -2.15
N TYR A 530 -4.34 6.04 -2.89
CA TYR A 530 -3.38 7.10 -2.63
C TYR A 530 -3.53 7.67 -1.21
N HIS A 531 -2.44 7.56 -0.44
CA HIS A 531 -2.42 7.78 1.01
C HIS A 531 -2.33 9.27 1.42
N ARG A 532 -2.07 10.19 0.48
CA ARG A 532 -2.08 11.65 0.71
C ARG A 532 -3.39 12.24 0.20
N THR A 533 -4.46 12.09 0.96
CA THR A 533 -5.83 12.53 0.61
C THR A 533 -6.54 13.17 1.79
N ASP A 534 -7.29 14.22 1.50
CA ASP A 534 -8.20 14.95 2.40
C ASP A 534 -9.68 14.59 2.15
N SER A 535 -9.95 13.64 1.24
CA SER A 535 -11.31 13.27 0.85
C SER A 535 -11.74 11.94 1.46
N THR A 536 -12.97 11.89 1.95
CA THR A 536 -13.64 10.67 2.42
C THR A 536 -14.42 9.95 1.31
N ARG A 537 -14.32 10.43 0.06
CA ARG A 537 -15.09 9.89 -1.08
C ARG A 537 -14.63 8.46 -1.42
N VAL A 538 -15.60 7.56 -1.59
CA VAL A 538 -15.42 6.19 -2.11
C VAL A 538 -16.09 6.08 -3.48
N SER A 539 -15.38 5.52 -4.46
CA SER A 539 -15.80 5.44 -5.87
C SER A 539 -16.68 4.26 -6.21
#